data_AF-A0A2V6KPU1-F1
#
_entry.id   AF-A0A2V6KPU1-F1
#
_cell.length_a   1.000
_cell.length_b   1.000
_cell.length_c   1.000
_cell.angle_alpha   90.00
_cell.angle_beta   90.00
_cell.angle_gamma   90.00
#
_symmetry.space_group_name_H-M   'P 1'
#
loop_
_entity.id
_entity.type
_entity.pdbx_description
1 polymer ?
#
loop_
_entity_poly.entity_id
_entity_poly.type
_entity_poly.pdbx_seq_one_letter_code
_entity_poly.pdbx_strand_id
1 'polypeptide(L)'
;MKSCPDVSDEQPEAEQVASRARLRVAELSEKPFDVRSIALTGLFILAVFYTIYFMRSILLPIVLALLLSYLLRPLLRGLGRLKIPLPIGAALLLIGFFGVVGYAISVLAAPTAGWLQKAPAGFTELQHKLLPVKKSVAQVAQATGEIEKLAATSAETKAVELKRHPIAEMLFMRTPEFIASAVLSLILLYFLLVYDQAFIAKLVKLLPTLSDKKTAVGIAHDIEAQISRYLFTVTAINVCLGAAVGAAVGLLGLRNPVMWGVMVALLNFVPYLGALTGVICMTIGATL
;
A
#
# COMPACT_ATOMS: atom_id res chain seq x y z
N MET A 1 45.45 27.84 54.32
CA MET A 1 44.96 26.44 54.36
C MET A 1 44.25 26.13 53.04
N LYS A 2 44.98 25.61 52.05
CA LYS A 2 44.48 24.92 50.84
C LYS A 2 45.70 24.38 50.10
N SER A 3 46.04 23.12 50.37
CA SER A 3 47.02 22.36 49.59
C SER A 3 46.43 22.06 48.21
N CYS A 4 47.18 22.37 47.15
CA CYS A 4 46.96 21.76 45.85
C CYS A 4 47.32 20.27 45.93
N PRO A 5 46.53 19.36 45.32
CA PRO A 5 46.95 17.98 45.16
C PRO A 5 48.07 17.88 44.12
N ASP A 6 49.00 16.98 44.40
CA ASP A 6 50.18 16.66 43.61
C ASP A 6 49.76 15.97 42.30
N VAL A 7 50.12 16.57 41.16
CA VAL A 7 49.74 16.16 39.79
C VAL A 7 50.63 15.01 39.26
N SER A 8 51.65 14.62 40.03
CA SER A 8 52.71 13.70 39.58
C SER A 8 52.30 12.22 39.57
N ASP A 9 51.30 11.82 40.37
CA ASP A 9 50.93 10.41 40.58
C ASP A 9 49.78 9.92 39.66
N GLU A 10 48.98 10.82 39.05
CA GLU A 10 47.85 10.44 38.18
C GLU A 10 48.25 10.16 36.72
N GLN A 11 49.38 10.69 36.25
CA GLN A 11 49.85 10.53 34.87
C GLN A 11 50.16 9.07 34.46
N PRO A 12 50.83 8.23 35.29
CA PRO A 12 51.15 6.86 34.88
C PRO A 12 49.92 5.94 34.79
N GLU A 13 48.86 6.18 35.58
CA GLU A 13 47.64 5.37 35.52
C GLU A 13 46.79 5.69 34.27
N ALA A 14 46.65 6.97 33.92
CA ALA A 14 45.90 7.39 32.75
C ALA A 14 46.49 6.84 31.43
N GLU A 15 47.83 6.78 31.34
CA GLU A 15 48.53 6.30 30.17
C GLU A 15 48.43 4.76 30.03
N GLN A 16 48.44 4.02 31.14
CA GLN A 16 48.21 2.58 31.16
C GLN A 16 46.77 2.20 30.78
N VAL A 17 45.77 2.96 31.24
CA VAL A 17 44.36 2.75 30.89
C VAL A 17 44.14 3.01 29.40
N ALA A 18 44.73 4.08 28.86
CA ALA A 18 44.66 4.39 27.43
C ALA A 18 45.35 3.32 26.57
N SER A 19 46.50 2.79 27.01
CA SER A 19 47.22 1.72 26.32
C SER A 19 46.43 0.39 26.31
N ARG A 20 45.84 -0.01 27.45
CA ARG A 20 44.97 -1.20 27.54
C ARG A 20 43.70 -1.05 26.70
N ALA A 21 43.12 0.14 26.65
CA ALA A 21 41.96 0.42 25.80
C ALA A 21 42.31 0.27 24.31
N ARG A 22 43.47 0.79 23.88
CA ARG A 22 43.96 0.65 22.50
C ARG A 22 44.23 -0.79 22.11
N LEU A 23 44.83 -1.59 23.01
CA LEU A 23 45.07 -3.02 22.77
C LEU A 23 43.77 -3.82 22.63
N ARG A 24 42.76 -3.54 23.46
CA ARG A 24 41.43 -4.19 23.33
C ARG A 24 40.70 -3.81 22.03
N VAL A 25 40.83 -2.57 21.58
CA VAL A 25 40.24 -2.12 20.31
C VAL A 25 40.96 -2.77 19.12
N ALA A 26 42.28 -2.94 19.19
CA ALA A 26 43.04 -3.66 18.18
C ALA A 26 42.66 -5.16 18.10
N GLU A 27 42.51 -5.85 19.24
CA GLU A 27 42.07 -7.25 19.25
C GLU A 27 40.63 -7.45 18.73
N LEU A 28 39.72 -6.51 18.99
CA LEU A 28 38.36 -6.58 18.44
C LEU A 28 38.31 -6.36 16.93
N SER A 29 39.31 -5.68 16.36
CA SER A 29 39.45 -5.48 14.92
C SER A 29 40.06 -6.69 14.20
N GLU A 30 40.66 -7.65 14.93
CA GLU A 30 41.31 -8.83 14.38
C GLU A 30 40.43 -10.08 14.34
N LYS A 31 39.11 -9.98 14.59
CA LYS A 31 38.21 -11.08 14.21
C LYS A 31 38.02 -11.05 12.69
N PRO A 32 38.60 -11.99 11.92
CA PRO A 32 38.25 -12.09 10.52
C PRO A 32 36.75 -12.34 10.46
N PHE A 33 36.02 -11.46 9.77
CA PHE A 33 34.67 -11.80 9.36
C PHE A 33 34.80 -13.04 8.47
N ASP A 34 34.58 -14.21 9.06
CA ASP A 34 34.72 -15.48 8.37
C ASP A 34 33.83 -15.40 7.14
N VAL A 35 34.41 -15.53 5.95
CA VAL A 35 33.70 -15.44 4.66
C VAL A 35 32.50 -16.39 4.66
N ARG A 36 32.61 -17.48 5.43
CA ARG A 36 31.53 -18.43 5.72
C ARG A 36 30.34 -17.80 6.46
N SER A 37 30.57 -16.93 7.44
CA SER A 37 29.52 -16.20 8.16
C SER A 37 28.79 -15.19 7.26
N ILE A 38 29.51 -14.50 6.38
CA ILE A 38 28.90 -13.57 5.42
C ILE A 38 28.06 -14.35 4.39
N ALA A 39 28.61 -15.45 3.85
CA ALA A 39 27.90 -16.32 2.92
C ALA A 39 26.64 -16.95 3.55
N LEU A 40 26.74 -17.42 4.80
CA LEU A 40 25.59 -17.96 5.55
C LEU A 40 24.53 -16.88 5.83
N THR A 41 24.95 -15.66 6.16
CA THR A 41 24.02 -14.53 6.37
C THR A 41 23.32 -14.16 5.06
N GLY A 42 24.06 -14.09 3.95
CA GLY A 42 23.48 -13.84 2.62
C GLY A 42 22.50 -14.93 2.19
N LEU A 43 22.84 -16.20 2.40
CA LEU A 43 21.95 -17.33 2.10
C LEU A 43 20.71 -17.32 3.00
N PHE A 44 20.86 -16.99 4.29
CA PHE A 44 19.74 -16.86 5.21
C PHE A 44 18.79 -15.75 4.78
N ILE A 45 19.31 -14.57 4.44
CA ILE A 45 18.50 -13.45 3.94
C ILE A 45 17.76 -13.87 2.67
N LEU A 46 18.44 -14.50 1.71
CA LEU A 46 17.82 -14.96 0.48
C LEU A 46 16.73 -16.03 0.73
N ALA A 47 16.99 -16.96 1.66
CA ALA A 47 16.02 -17.98 2.05
C ALA A 47 14.76 -17.35 2.71
N VAL A 48 14.93 -16.30 3.51
CA VAL A 48 13.81 -15.53 4.08
C VAL A 48 13.00 -14.86 2.97
N PHE A 49 13.64 -14.16 2.03
CA PHE A 49 12.93 -13.54 0.91
C PHE A 49 12.22 -14.57 0.01
N TYR A 50 12.87 -15.70 -0.27
CA TYR A 50 12.28 -16.79 -1.04
C TYR A 50 11.06 -17.39 -0.32
N THR A 51 11.16 -17.60 0.99
CA THR A 51 10.04 -18.11 1.81
C THR A 51 8.89 -17.12 1.80
N ILE A 52 9.13 -15.82 1.96
CA ILE A 52 8.09 -14.78 1.87
C ILE A 52 7.44 -14.78 0.49
N TYR A 53 8.22 -14.89 -0.58
CA TYR A 53 7.71 -14.96 -1.95
C TYR A 53 6.82 -16.19 -2.15
N PHE A 54 7.26 -17.36 -1.68
CA PHE A 54 6.49 -18.61 -1.75
C PHE A 54 5.19 -18.53 -0.95
N MET A 55 5.25 -17.94 0.24
CA MET A 55 4.12 -17.81 1.15
C MET A 55 3.21 -16.61 0.83
N ARG A 56 3.49 -15.84 -0.23
CA ARG A 56 2.72 -14.66 -0.65
C ARG A 56 1.23 -14.94 -0.79
N SER A 57 0.85 -16.12 -1.27
CA SER A 57 -0.55 -16.55 -1.43
C SER A 57 -1.33 -16.53 -0.12
N ILE A 58 -0.67 -16.79 1.01
CA ILE A 58 -1.25 -16.79 2.35
C ILE A 58 -0.96 -15.47 3.08
N LEU A 59 0.22 -14.90 2.88
CA LEU A 59 0.62 -13.63 3.49
C LEU A 59 -0.24 -12.46 3.01
N LEU A 60 -0.63 -12.42 1.74
CA LEU A 60 -1.48 -11.33 1.21
C LEU A 60 -2.81 -11.20 1.95
N PRO A 61 -3.66 -12.25 2.07
CA PRO A 61 -4.91 -12.15 2.81
C PRO A 61 -4.70 -11.86 4.31
N ILE A 62 -3.57 -12.30 4.88
CA ILE A 62 -3.18 -11.96 6.26
C ILE A 62 -2.89 -10.48 6.41
N VAL A 63 -2.02 -9.93 5.57
CA VAL A 63 -1.65 -8.51 5.59
C VAL A 63 -2.87 -7.65 5.31
N LEU A 64 -3.71 -8.05 4.34
CA LEU A 64 -4.96 -7.35 4.03
C LEU A 64 -5.89 -7.33 5.25
N ALA A 65 -6.10 -8.47 5.91
CA ALA A 65 -6.89 -8.55 7.13
C ALA A 65 -6.30 -7.71 8.27
N LEU A 66 -4.97 -7.66 8.39
CA LEU A 66 -4.27 -6.84 9.38
C LEU A 66 -4.53 -5.34 9.15
N LEU A 67 -4.27 -4.86 7.94
CA LEU A 67 -4.51 -3.48 7.55
C LEU A 67 -5.98 -3.10 7.69
N LEU A 68 -6.88 -3.98 7.25
CA LEU A 68 -8.32 -3.75 7.33
C LEU A 68 -8.78 -3.77 8.79
N SER A 69 -8.21 -4.63 9.63
CA SER A 69 -8.49 -4.63 11.07
C SER A 69 -8.11 -3.28 11.67
N TYR A 70 -6.90 -2.78 11.38
CA TYR A 70 -6.39 -1.48 11.84
C TYR A 70 -7.27 -0.33 11.39
N LEU A 71 -7.76 -0.37 10.15
CA LEU A 71 -8.69 0.60 9.61
C LEU A 71 -10.07 0.57 10.31
N LEU A 72 -10.58 -0.62 10.63
CA LEU A 72 -11.90 -0.82 11.25
C LEU A 72 -11.90 -0.62 12.78
N ARG A 73 -10.74 -0.62 13.44
CA ARG A 73 -10.64 -0.43 14.92
C ARG A 73 -11.31 0.84 15.42
N PRO A 74 -11.08 2.04 14.87
CA PRO A 74 -11.71 3.26 15.37
C PRO A 74 -13.25 3.17 15.27
N LEU A 75 -13.76 2.55 14.19
CA LEU A 75 -15.18 2.25 14.02
C LEU A 75 -15.70 1.28 15.10
N LEU A 76 -14.97 0.18 15.34
CA LEU A 76 -15.34 -0.80 16.37
C LEU A 76 -15.31 -0.22 17.78
N ARG A 77 -14.29 0.58 18.11
CA ARG A 77 -14.22 1.29 19.41
C ARG A 77 -15.39 2.26 19.59
N GLY A 78 -15.80 2.93 18.51
CA GLY A 78 -17.01 3.76 18.48
C GLY A 78 -18.26 2.94 18.76
N LEU A 79 -18.40 1.78 18.12
CA LEU A 79 -19.54 0.88 18.30
C LEU A 79 -19.59 0.24 19.70
N GLY A 80 -18.44 -0.02 20.30
CA GLY A 80 -18.33 -0.50 21.69
C GLY A 80 -18.87 0.49 22.73
N ARG A 81 -18.89 1.81 22.43
CA ARG A 81 -19.56 2.79 23.30
C ARG A 81 -21.08 2.60 23.37
N LEU A 82 -21.66 1.87 22.41
CA LEU A 82 -23.08 1.55 22.37
C LEU A 82 -23.45 0.28 23.18
N LYS A 83 -22.53 -0.22 24.03
CA LYS A 83 -22.68 -1.42 24.88
C LYS A 83 -22.87 -2.74 24.12
N ILE A 84 -22.54 -2.80 22.83
CA ILE A 84 -22.60 -4.03 22.04
C ILE A 84 -21.39 -4.92 22.42
N PRO A 85 -21.59 -6.22 22.72
CA PRO A 85 -20.48 -7.11 23.02
C PRO A 85 -19.56 -7.25 21.80
N LEU A 86 -18.24 -7.25 22.06
CA LEU A 86 -17.18 -7.21 21.04
C LEU A 86 -17.37 -8.17 19.85
N PRO A 87 -17.72 -9.46 20.02
CA PRO A 87 -17.91 -10.36 18.89
C PRO A 87 -19.10 -9.98 18.00
N ILE A 88 -20.21 -9.50 18.59
CA ILE A 88 -21.38 -9.06 17.84
C ILE A 88 -21.08 -7.75 17.10
N GLY A 89 -20.39 -6.82 17.76
CA GLY A 89 -19.96 -5.56 17.14
C GLY A 89 -19.04 -5.80 15.93
N ALA A 90 -18.10 -6.74 16.06
CA ALA A 90 -17.21 -7.13 14.97
C ALA A 90 -17.97 -7.76 13.80
N ALA A 91 -18.87 -8.71 14.07
CA ALA A 91 -19.67 -9.36 13.03
C ALA A 91 -20.55 -8.35 12.28
N LEU A 92 -21.22 -7.45 13.00
CA LEU A 92 -22.09 -6.42 12.42
C LEU A 92 -21.31 -5.44 11.53
N LEU A 93 -20.12 -5.02 11.97
CA LEU A 93 -19.25 -4.16 11.17
C LEU A 93 -18.75 -4.85 9.90
N LEU A 94 -18.41 -6.13 9.96
CA LEU A 94 -17.99 -6.87 8.77
C LEU A 94 -19.13 -7.02 7.77
N ILE A 95 -20.31 -7.42 8.23
CA ILE A 95 -21.50 -7.52 7.38
C ILE A 95 -21.81 -6.16 6.75
N GLY A 96 -21.74 -5.08 7.53
CA GLY A 96 -21.92 -3.72 7.02
C GLY A 96 -20.87 -3.31 5.99
N PHE A 97 -19.58 -3.53 6.28
CA PHE A 97 -18.49 -3.18 5.39
C PHE A 97 -18.57 -3.93 4.06
N PHE A 98 -18.71 -5.26 4.09
CA PHE A 98 -18.85 -6.06 2.88
C PHE A 98 -20.17 -5.82 2.16
N GLY A 99 -21.25 -5.50 2.88
CA GLY A 99 -22.52 -5.07 2.29
C GLY A 99 -22.38 -3.77 1.50
N VAL A 100 -21.71 -2.76 2.07
CA VAL A 100 -21.43 -1.48 1.38
C VAL A 100 -20.53 -1.69 0.17
N VAL A 101 -19.47 -2.50 0.30
CA VAL A 101 -18.56 -2.82 -0.82
C VAL A 101 -19.30 -3.59 -1.93
N GLY A 102 -20.07 -4.61 -1.57
CA GLY A 102 -20.87 -5.39 -2.52
C GLY A 102 -21.92 -4.54 -3.23
N TYR A 103 -22.61 -3.66 -2.49
CA TYR A 103 -23.54 -2.69 -3.06
C TYR A 103 -22.82 -1.74 -4.03
N ALA A 104 -21.68 -1.17 -3.63
CA ALA A 104 -20.89 -0.29 -4.50
C ALA A 104 -20.49 -1.01 -5.80
N ILE A 105 -19.99 -2.25 -5.72
CA ILE A 105 -19.65 -3.06 -6.91
C ILE A 105 -20.88 -3.26 -7.80
N SER A 106 -22.03 -3.60 -7.23
CA SER A 106 -23.26 -3.83 -8.02
C SER A 106 -23.73 -2.58 -8.77
N VAL A 107 -23.64 -1.40 -8.14
CA VAL A 107 -24.00 -0.12 -8.74
C VAL A 107 -22.99 0.32 -9.80
N LEU A 108 -21.70 -0.02 -9.62
CA LEU A 108 -20.63 0.32 -10.56
C LEU A 108 -20.51 -0.64 -11.75
N ALA A 109 -21.02 -1.86 -11.64
CA ALA A 109 -20.93 -2.87 -12.71
C ALA A 109 -21.63 -2.44 -14.00
N ALA A 110 -22.79 -1.77 -13.89
CA ALA A 110 -23.54 -1.29 -15.06
C ALA A 110 -22.85 -0.14 -15.83
N PRO A 111 -22.38 0.95 -15.17
CA PRO A 111 -21.61 2.02 -15.82
C PRO A 111 -20.31 1.55 -16.47
N THR A 112 -19.56 0.67 -15.78
CA THR A 112 -18.24 0.22 -16.23
C THR A 112 -18.30 -0.63 -17.49
N ALA A 113 -19.32 -1.49 -17.63
CA ALA A 113 -19.55 -2.27 -18.85
C ALA A 113 -19.82 -1.35 -20.06
N GLY A 114 -20.58 -0.27 -19.88
CA GLY A 114 -20.86 0.70 -20.93
C GLY A 114 -19.66 1.56 -21.33
N TRP A 115 -18.76 1.86 -20.40
CA TRP A 115 -17.53 2.61 -20.67
C TRP A 115 -16.47 1.75 -21.35
N LEU A 116 -16.30 0.49 -20.93
CA LEU A 116 -15.32 -0.44 -21.49
C LEU A 116 -15.63 -0.82 -22.95
N GLN A 117 -16.90 -0.88 -23.33
CA GLN A 117 -17.31 -1.09 -24.72
C GLN A 117 -17.12 0.16 -25.61
N LYS A 118 -17.16 1.37 -25.02
CA LYS A 118 -16.97 2.65 -25.74
C LYS A 118 -15.53 3.15 -25.72
N ALA A 119 -14.67 2.60 -24.86
CA ALA A 119 -13.26 2.96 -24.75
C ALA A 119 -12.49 2.90 -26.09
N PRO A 120 -12.67 1.89 -26.98
CA PRO A 120 -11.97 1.87 -28.26
C PRO A 120 -12.35 3.03 -29.20
N ALA A 121 -13.60 3.52 -29.12
CA ALA A 121 -14.09 4.61 -29.97
C ALA A 121 -13.62 5.99 -29.48
N GLY A 122 -13.52 6.18 -28.15
CA GLY A 122 -12.97 7.42 -27.57
C GLY A 122 -11.49 7.65 -27.94
N PHE A 123 -10.71 6.59 -28.13
CA PHE A 123 -9.32 6.69 -28.61
C PHE A 123 -9.22 7.20 -30.05
N THR A 124 -10.15 6.82 -30.94
CA THR A 124 -10.17 7.27 -32.34
C THR A 124 -10.57 8.74 -32.44
N GLU A 125 -11.49 9.19 -31.58
CA GLU A 125 -11.97 10.57 -31.54
C GLU A 125 -10.97 11.52 -30.85
N LEU A 126 -10.28 11.04 -29.80
CA LEU A 126 -9.10 11.71 -29.22
C LEU A 126 -7.98 11.88 -30.25
N GLN A 127 -7.74 10.87 -31.09
CA GLN A 127 -6.73 10.94 -32.16
C GLN A 127 -7.08 12.04 -33.18
N HIS A 128 -8.37 12.22 -33.51
CA HIS A 128 -8.84 13.28 -34.42
C HIS A 128 -8.86 14.68 -33.79
N LYS A 129 -9.10 14.82 -32.48
CA LYS A 129 -8.98 16.13 -31.78
C LYS A 129 -7.55 16.52 -31.40
N LEU A 130 -6.63 15.56 -31.32
CA LEU A 130 -5.20 15.80 -31.07
C LEU A 130 -4.36 15.96 -32.35
N LEU A 131 -4.95 15.70 -33.52
CA LEU A 131 -4.37 15.91 -34.84
C LEU A 131 -3.94 17.37 -35.13
N PRO A 132 -4.64 18.43 -34.67
CA PRO A 132 -4.18 19.82 -34.84
C PRO A 132 -2.92 20.10 -34.00
N VAL A 133 -2.85 19.57 -32.78
CA VAL A 133 -1.70 19.74 -31.87
C VAL A 133 -0.48 18.99 -32.37
N LYS A 134 -0.66 17.77 -32.91
CA LYS A 134 0.42 17.03 -33.57
C LYS A 134 0.95 17.74 -34.82
N LYS A 135 0.11 18.44 -35.60
CA LYS A 135 0.57 19.21 -36.76
C LYS A 135 1.42 20.42 -36.36
N SER A 136 1.08 21.12 -35.28
CA SER A 136 1.88 22.25 -34.78
C SER A 136 3.24 21.81 -34.23
N VAL A 137 3.31 20.63 -33.58
CA VAL A 137 4.58 20.07 -33.10
C VAL A 137 5.42 19.52 -34.28
N ALA A 138 4.78 18.92 -35.30
CA ALA A 138 5.46 18.42 -36.50
C ALA A 138 6.00 19.55 -37.41
N GLN A 139 5.32 20.69 -37.49
CA GLN A 139 5.79 21.86 -38.24
C GLN A 139 7.00 22.54 -37.57
N VAL A 140 7.07 22.49 -36.23
CA VAL A 140 8.25 22.94 -35.47
C VAL A 140 9.40 21.92 -35.58
N ALA A 141 9.10 20.62 -35.64
CA ALA A 141 10.11 19.57 -35.85
C ALA A 141 10.69 19.57 -37.27
N GLN A 142 9.92 19.96 -38.30
CA GLN A 142 10.41 20.06 -39.69
C GLN A 142 11.39 21.22 -39.91
N ALA A 143 11.39 22.25 -39.05
CA ALA A 143 12.35 23.35 -39.14
C ALA A 143 13.73 22.99 -38.54
N THR A 144 13.92 21.77 -38.00
CA THR A 144 15.13 21.44 -37.21
C THR A 144 15.75 20.07 -37.53
N GLY A 145 15.43 19.42 -38.66
CA GLY A 145 15.95 18.05 -38.87
C GLY A 145 16.00 17.52 -40.29
N GLU A 146 16.93 18.02 -41.12
CA GLU A 146 17.49 17.26 -42.24
C GLU A 146 18.38 16.07 -41.78
N ILE A 147 18.26 15.61 -40.54
CA ILE A 147 19.12 14.58 -39.94
C ILE A 147 18.25 13.47 -39.34
N GLU A 148 17.49 12.74 -40.16
CA GLU A 148 17.13 11.34 -39.84
C GLU A 148 16.63 10.54 -41.06
N LYS A 149 17.35 10.66 -42.19
CA LYS A 149 17.28 9.72 -43.32
C LYS A 149 17.85 8.32 -42.97
N LEU A 150 17.84 7.90 -41.71
CA LEU A 150 18.45 6.65 -41.22
C LEU A 150 17.56 5.78 -40.34
N ALA A 151 16.26 6.09 -40.16
CA ALA A 151 15.33 5.23 -39.43
C ALA A 151 14.25 4.60 -40.33
N ALA A 152 14.52 4.49 -41.63
CA ALA A 152 13.74 3.70 -42.57
C ALA A 152 14.30 2.28 -42.65
N THR A 153 14.11 1.47 -41.61
CA THR A 153 14.21 0.01 -41.76
C THR A 153 13.26 -0.70 -40.81
N SER A 154 12.19 -1.24 -41.40
CA SER A 154 11.51 -2.48 -41.01
C SER A 154 11.15 -2.68 -39.53
N ALA A 155 9.90 -2.41 -39.19
CA ALA A 155 9.23 -3.15 -38.13
C ALA A 155 7.82 -3.50 -38.61
N GLU A 156 7.67 -4.77 -38.96
CA GLU A 156 6.43 -5.44 -39.29
C GLU A 156 5.32 -5.04 -38.30
N THR A 157 4.19 -4.68 -38.87
CA THR A 157 2.90 -4.61 -38.20
C THR A 157 2.51 -6.01 -37.72
N LYS A 158 3.07 -6.48 -36.60
CA LYS A 158 2.41 -7.48 -35.77
C LYS A 158 1.21 -6.78 -35.16
N ALA A 159 0.10 -6.89 -35.87
CA ALA A 159 -1.22 -6.94 -35.26
C ALA A 159 -1.12 -7.95 -34.11
N VAL A 160 -0.89 -7.43 -32.91
CA VAL A 160 -1.20 -8.14 -31.69
C VAL A 160 -2.70 -8.35 -31.82
N GLU A 161 -3.08 -9.55 -32.23
CA GLU A 161 -4.35 -10.14 -31.84
C GLU A 161 -4.49 -9.85 -30.36
N LEU A 162 -5.16 -8.72 -30.07
CA LEU A 162 -5.80 -8.45 -28.82
C LEU A 162 -6.84 -9.56 -28.76
N LYS A 163 -6.38 -10.72 -28.29
CA LYS A 163 -7.21 -11.83 -27.86
C LYS A 163 -8.17 -11.17 -26.90
N ARG A 164 -9.34 -10.87 -27.43
CA ARG A 164 -10.48 -10.26 -26.76
C ARG A 164 -11.02 -11.33 -25.83
N HIS A 165 -10.19 -11.78 -24.89
CA HIS A 165 -10.64 -12.57 -23.78
C HIS A 165 -11.55 -11.61 -23.01
N PRO A 166 -12.86 -11.89 -22.97
CA PRO A 166 -13.76 -11.08 -22.18
C PRO A 166 -13.19 -11.13 -20.77
N ILE A 167 -12.95 -9.97 -20.16
CA ILE A 167 -12.56 -9.90 -18.75
C ILE A 167 -13.54 -10.73 -17.90
N ALA A 168 -14.79 -10.89 -18.35
CA ALA A 168 -15.78 -11.82 -17.82
C ALA A 168 -15.34 -13.29 -17.77
N GLU A 169 -14.68 -13.85 -18.80
CA GLU A 169 -14.18 -15.24 -18.79
C GLU A 169 -12.96 -15.40 -17.88
N MET A 170 -12.07 -14.39 -17.85
CA MET A 170 -10.92 -14.37 -16.96
C MET A 170 -11.32 -14.20 -15.49
N LEU A 171 -12.39 -13.44 -15.24
CA LEU A 171 -13.05 -13.35 -13.93
C LEU A 171 -13.66 -14.70 -13.58
N PHE A 172 -14.48 -15.31 -14.45
CA PHE A 172 -15.15 -16.60 -14.19
C PHE A 172 -14.17 -17.71 -13.77
N MET A 173 -13.03 -17.85 -14.46
CA MET A 173 -12.01 -18.86 -14.16
C MET A 173 -11.19 -18.58 -12.89
N ARG A 174 -10.97 -17.30 -12.51
CA ARG A 174 -10.25 -16.92 -11.27
C ARG A 174 -11.16 -16.62 -10.07
N THR A 175 -12.48 -16.59 -10.25
CA THR A 175 -13.45 -16.31 -9.18
C THR A 175 -13.26 -17.22 -7.97
N PRO A 176 -13.08 -18.54 -8.11
CA PRO A 176 -13.02 -19.43 -6.95
C PRO A 176 -11.83 -19.16 -6.04
N GLU A 177 -10.63 -18.95 -6.59
CA GLU A 177 -9.43 -18.62 -5.80
C GLU A 177 -9.54 -17.25 -5.14
N PHE A 178 -10.13 -16.28 -5.84
CA PHE A 178 -10.38 -14.95 -5.28
C PHE A 178 -11.39 -14.99 -4.14
N ILE A 179 -12.50 -15.73 -4.31
CA ILE A 179 -13.50 -15.93 -3.26
C ILE A 179 -12.89 -16.65 -2.06
N ALA A 180 -12.12 -17.73 -2.29
CA ALA A 180 -11.46 -18.45 -1.22
C ALA A 180 -10.50 -17.54 -0.43
N SER A 181 -9.70 -16.73 -1.12
CA SER A 181 -8.81 -15.75 -0.51
C SER A 181 -9.57 -14.65 0.27
N ALA A 182 -10.68 -14.16 -0.29
CA ALA A 182 -11.54 -13.17 0.36
C ALA A 182 -12.21 -13.73 1.62
N VAL A 183 -12.73 -14.96 1.57
CA VAL A 183 -13.32 -15.65 2.72
C VAL A 183 -12.27 -15.90 3.79
N LEU A 184 -11.07 -16.36 3.42
CA LEU A 184 -9.95 -16.54 4.35
C LEU A 184 -9.58 -15.22 5.02
N SER A 185 -9.44 -14.14 4.24
CA SER A 185 -9.17 -12.80 4.76
C SER A 185 -10.27 -12.31 5.70
N LEU A 186 -11.54 -12.58 5.39
CA LEU A 186 -12.69 -12.21 6.22
C LEU A 186 -12.72 -12.96 7.55
N ILE A 187 -12.49 -14.27 7.54
CA ILE A 187 -12.39 -15.08 8.76
C ILE A 187 -11.24 -14.58 9.63
N LEU A 188 -10.08 -14.33 9.03
CA LEU A 188 -8.91 -13.87 9.75
C LEU A 188 -9.11 -12.45 10.30
N LEU A 189 -9.72 -11.57 9.53
CA LEU A 189 -10.09 -10.23 9.96
C LEU A 189 -11.04 -10.29 11.15
N TYR A 190 -12.09 -11.11 11.10
CA TYR A 190 -13.00 -11.32 12.24
C TYR A 190 -12.24 -11.78 13.48
N PHE A 191 -11.39 -12.80 13.33
CA PHE A 191 -10.60 -13.31 14.45
C PHE A 191 -9.67 -12.24 15.01
N LEU A 192 -8.98 -11.49 14.15
CA LEU A 192 -8.07 -10.42 14.54
C LEU A 192 -8.81 -9.28 15.25
N LEU A 193 -10.05 -9.01 14.86
CA LEU A 193 -10.88 -7.97 15.46
C LEU A 193 -11.44 -8.38 16.84
N VAL A 194 -11.73 -9.67 17.04
CA VAL A 194 -12.26 -10.22 18.30
C VAL A 194 -11.16 -10.55 19.31
N TYR A 195 -10.04 -11.15 18.86
CA TYR A 195 -8.98 -11.68 19.72
C TYR A 195 -7.79 -10.74 19.92
N ASP A 196 -7.86 -9.52 19.40
CA ASP A 196 -6.78 -8.53 19.40
C ASP A 196 -6.02 -8.43 20.74
N GLN A 197 -6.74 -8.21 21.83
CA GLN A 197 -6.12 -8.02 23.15
C GLN A 197 -5.56 -9.31 23.75
N ALA A 198 -6.16 -10.46 23.41
CA ALA A 198 -5.71 -11.77 23.87
C ALA A 198 -4.48 -12.24 23.09
N PHE A 199 -4.36 -11.84 21.81
CA PHE A 199 -3.26 -12.22 20.93
C PHE A 199 -1.94 -11.60 21.38
N ILE A 200 -1.92 -10.29 21.62
CA ILE A 200 -0.74 -9.57 22.13
C ILE A 200 -0.37 -10.08 23.53
N ALA A 201 -1.36 -10.27 24.42
CA ALA A 201 -1.10 -10.78 25.77
C ALA A 201 -0.47 -12.20 25.79
N LYS A 202 -0.81 -13.06 24.83
CA LYS A 202 -0.22 -14.40 24.70
C LYS A 202 1.16 -14.39 24.05
N LEU A 203 1.38 -13.56 23.02
CA LEU A 203 2.70 -13.36 22.42
C LEU A 203 3.73 -12.91 23.46
N VAL A 204 3.30 -12.06 24.38
CA VAL A 204 4.12 -11.47 25.44
C VAL A 204 4.45 -12.46 26.55
N LYS A 205 3.70 -13.58 26.68
CA LYS A 205 4.09 -14.66 27.61
C LYS A 205 5.38 -15.36 27.20
N LEU A 206 5.79 -15.28 25.94
CA LEU A 206 7.02 -15.88 25.42
C LEU A 206 8.29 -15.06 25.75
N LEU A 207 8.14 -13.83 26.24
CA LEU A 207 9.27 -12.99 26.65
C LEU A 207 9.73 -13.36 28.08
N PRO A 208 11.05 -13.32 28.38
CA PRO A 208 11.60 -13.79 29.65
C PRO A 208 11.32 -12.85 30.84
N THR A 209 11.22 -11.53 30.64
CA THR A 209 11.23 -10.53 31.73
C THR A 209 10.01 -9.60 31.72
N LEU A 210 9.43 -9.31 32.90
CA LEU A 210 8.18 -8.52 33.02
C LEU A 210 8.31 -7.05 32.54
N SER A 211 9.49 -6.45 32.72
CA SER A 211 9.76 -5.08 32.22
C SER A 211 9.77 -5.04 30.69
N ASP A 212 10.42 -6.01 30.04
CA ASP A 212 10.48 -6.09 28.57
C ASP A 212 9.10 -6.38 27.96
N LYS A 213 8.28 -7.16 28.68
CA LYS A 213 6.88 -7.42 28.32
C LYS A 213 6.07 -6.13 28.23
N LYS A 214 6.15 -5.28 29.25
CA LYS A 214 5.36 -4.04 29.32
C LYS A 214 5.78 -3.05 28.24
N THR A 215 7.09 -2.90 28.03
CA THR A 215 7.64 -2.02 26.98
C THR A 215 7.27 -2.50 25.58
N ALA A 216 7.40 -3.80 25.30
CA ALA A 216 7.04 -4.38 24.00
C ALA A 216 5.54 -4.22 23.69
N VAL A 217 4.66 -4.46 24.67
CA VAL A 217 3.21 -4.26 24.52
C VAL A 217 2.88 -2.79 24.26
N GLY A 218 3.49 -1.87 25.01
CA GLY A 218 3.27 -0.44 24.85
C GLY A 218 3.61 0.00 23.43
N ILE A 219 4.82 -0.34 22.96
CA ILE A 219 5.27 0.01 21.61
C ILE A 219 4.35 -0.60 20.55
N ALA A 220 3.96 -1.87 20.69
CA ALA A 220 3.07 -2.51 19.73
C ALA A 220 1.71 -1.79 19.65
N HIS A 221 1.14 -1.41 20.79
CA HIS A 221 -0.14 -0.71 20.84
C HIS A 221 -0.05 0.72 20.30
N ASP A 222 1.07 1.42 20.55
CA ASP A 222 1.32 2.75 20.03
C ASP A 222 1.43 2.74 18.49
N ILE A 223 2.19 1.78 17.95
CA ILE A 223 2.30 1.57 16.49
C ILE A 223 0.94 1.24 15.89
N GLU A 224 0.20 0.32 16.51
CA GLU A 224 -1.15 -0.05 16.08
C GLU A 224 -2.09 1.17 16.06
N ALA A 225 -2.11 1.97 17.12
CA ALA A 225 -2.94 3.17 17.22
C ALA A 225 -2.55 4.22 16.16
N GLN A 226 -1.25 4.37 15.89
CA GLN A 226 -0.75 5.32 14.89
C GLN A 226 -1.12 4.88 13.47
N ILE A 227 -0.90 3.60 13.13
CA ILE A 227 -1.28 3.03 11.83
C ILE A 227 -2.79 3.13 11.64
N SER A 228 -3.56 2.76 12.67
CA SER A 228 -5.02 2.84 12.66
C SER A 228 -5.53 4.26 12.40
N ARG A 229 -4.98 5.26 13.11
CA ARG A 229 -5.37 6.68 12.92
C ARG A 229 -5.00 7.18 11.53
N TYR A 230 -3.82 6.83 11.03
CA TYR A 230 -3.38 7.19 9.69
C TYR A 230 -4.30 6.61 8.61
N LEU A 231 -4.50 5.29 8.62
CA LEU A 231 -5.34 4.60 7.63
C LEU A 231 -6.78 5.13 7.64
N PHE A 232 -7.34 5.37 8.84
CA PHE A 232 -8.67 5.94 8.98
C PHE A 232 -8.76 7.35 8.41
N THR A 233 -7.77 8.20 8.72
CA THR A 233 -7.74 9.59 8.23
C THR A 233 -7.66 9.63 6.70
N VAL A 234 -6.76 8.84 6.10
CA VAL A 234 -6.63 8.76 4.64
C VAL A 234 -7.91 8.25 3.99
N THR A 235 -8.53 7.21 4.56
CA THR A 235 -9.79 6.67 4.05
C THR A 235 -10.92 7.71 4.14
N ALA A 236 -11.03 8.41 5.27
CA ALA A 236 -12.03 9.45 5.46
C ALA A 236 -11.85 10.62 4.48
N ILE A 237 -10.62 11.09 4.28
CA ILE A 237 -10.30 12.13 3.28
C ILE A 237 -10.72 11.68 1.88
N ASN A 238 -10.37 10.45 1.49
CA ASN A 238 -10.67 9.93 0.16
C ASN A 238 -12.17 9.72 -0.07
N VAL A 239 -12.90 9.25 0.95
CA VAL A 239 -14.36 9.12 0.88
C VAL A 239 -15.02 10.49 0.76
N CYS A 240 -14.61 11.47 1.56
CA CYS A 240 -15.13 12.83 1.49
C CYS A 240 -14.83 13.48 0.13
N LEU A 241 -13.61 13.30 -0.39
CA LEU A 241 -13.21 13.81 -1.70
C LEU A 241 -14.03 13.15 -2.81
N GLY A 242 -14.18 11.81 -2.79
CA GLY A 242 -15.00 11.09 -3.75
C GLY A 242 -16.47 11.51 -3.70
N ALA A 243 -17.02 11.71 -2.51
CA ALA A 243 -18.37 12.22 -2.33
C ALA A 243 -18.53 13.65 -2.88
N ALA A 244 -17.56 14.53 -2.61
CA ALA A 244 -17.56 15.90 -3.13
C ALA A 244 -17.49 15.94 -4.66
N VAL A 245 -16.61 15.14 -5.27
CA VAL A 245 -16.52 15.04 -6.74
C VAL A 245 -17.78 14.41 -7.32
N GLY A 246 -18.28 13.32 -6.74
CA GLY A 246 -19.51 12.69 -7.20
C GLY A 246 -20.72 13.64 -7.12
N ALA A 247 -20.82 14.42 -6.05
CA ALA A 247 -21.84 15.46 -5.91
C ALA A 247 -21.66 16.57 -6.96
N ALA A 248 -20.44 17.07 -7.16
CA ALA A 248 -20.17 18.09 -8.18
C ALA A 248 -20.54 17.62 -9.59
N VAL A 249 -20.13 16.41 -9.97
CA VAL A 249 -20.47 15.79 -11.27
C VAL A 249 -21.98 15.61 -11.41
N GLY A 250 -22.67 15.20 -10.33
CA GLY A 250 -24.12 15.07 -10.30
C GLY A 250 -24.86 16.39 -10.47
N LEU A 251 -24.39 17.45 -9.79
CA LEU A 251 -24.94 18.80 -9.89
C LEU A 251 -24.71 19.42 -11.29
N LEU A 252 -23.62 19.05 -11.96
CA LEU A 252 -23.32 19.46 -13.33
C LEU A 252 -24.13 18.68 -14.39
N GLY A 253 -24.96 17.71 -14.00
CA GLY A 253 -25.79 16.91 -14.91
C GLY A 253 -25.02 15.86 -15.72
N LEU A 254 -23.76 15.58 -15.35
CA LEU A 254 -22.92 14.58 -16.03
C LEU A 254 -23.39 13.16 -15.72
N ARG A 255 -23.24 12.26 -16.69
CA ARG A 255 -23.63 10.84 -16.55
C ARG A 255 -22.71 10.13 -15.54
N ASN A 256 -23.29 9.25 -14.73
CA ASN A 256 -22.59 8.35 -13.80
C ASN A 256 -21.78 9.07 -12.68
N PRO A 257 -22.38 9.97 -11.88
CA PRO A 257 -21.67 10.71 -10.82
C PRO A 257 -21.02 9.80 -9.77
N VAL A 258 -21.68 8.70 -9.42
CA VAL A 258 -21.17 7.72 -8.44
C VAL A 258 -19.88 7.05 -8.92
N MET A 259 -19.78 6.71 -10.21
CA MET A 259 -18.58 6.10 -10.79
C MET A 259 -17.37 7.03 -10.66
N TRP A 260 -17.55 8.31 -11.01
CA TRP A 260 -16.50 9.31 -10.93
C TRP A 260 -16.04 9.55 -9.49
N GLY A 261 -16.98 9.68 -8.55
CA GLY A 261 -16.66 9.81 -7.13
C GLY A 261 -15.87 8.62 -6.58
N VAL A 262 -16.28 7.39 -6.91
CA VAL A 262 -15.57 6.17 -6.49
C VAL A 262 -14.20 6.06 -7.16
N MET A 263 -14.07 6.40 -8.45
CA MET A 263 -12.77 6.43 -9.12
C MET A 263 -11.81 7.40 -8.43
N VAL A 264 -12.25 8.62 -8.12
CA VAL A 264 -11.41 9.59 -7.40
C VAL A 264 -11.03 9.07 -6.02
N ALA A 265 -11.97 8.51 -5.26
CA ALA A 265 -11.69 7.95 -3.94
C ALA A 265 -10.66 6.80 -3.99
N LEU A 266 -10.76 5.90 -4.98
CA LEU A 266 -9.85 4.77 -5.14
C LEU A 266 -8.47 5.18 -5.66
N LEU A 267 -8.43 6.04 -6.68
CA LEU A 267 -7.19 6.43 -7.34
C LEU A 267 -6.33 7.33 -6.46
N ASN A 268 -6.95 8.08 -5.55
CA ASN A 268 -6.23 8.90 -4.56
C ASN A 268 -5.56 8.06 -3.46
N PHE A 269 -5.94 6.78 -3.30
CA PHE A 269 -5.24 5.85 -2.41
C PHE A 269 -3.81 5.53 -2.87
N VAL A 270 -3.52 5.71 -4.17
CA VAL A 270 -2.17 5.55 -4.74
C VAL A 270 -1.56 6.94 -4.93
N PRO A 271 -0.50 7.30 -4.17
CA PRO A 271 0.26 8.51 -4.42
C PRO A 271 0.70 8.54 -5.89
N TYR A 272 0.66 9.70 -6.54
CA TYR A 272 0.89 9.93 -7.99
C TYR A 272 -0.30 9.62 -8.93
N LEU A 273 -1.11 8.58 -8.69
CA LEU A 273 -2.31 8.33 -9.52
C LEU A 273 -3.44 9.32 -9.22
N GLY A 274 -3.55 9.82 -7.99
CA GLY A 274 -4.53 10.85 -7.62
C GLY A 274 -4.42 12.14 -8.46
N ALA A 275 -3.20 12.61 -8.74
CA ALA A 275 -2.98 13.78 -9.59
C ALA A 275 -3.30 13.49 -11.07
N LEU A 276 -2.87 12.32 -11.58
CA LEU A 276 -3.20 11.88 -12.93
C LEU A 276 -4.72 11.76 -13.14
N THR A 277 -5.45 11.36 -12.11
CA THR A 277 -6.88 11.09 -12.21
C THR A 277 -7.74 12.33 -12.13
N GLY A 278 -7.30 13.38 -11.43
CA GLY A 278 -7.86 14.71 -11.60
C GLY A 278 -7.76 15.18 -13.05
N VAL A 279 -6.59 15.03 -13.66
CA VAL A 279 -6.34 15.44 -15.06
C VAL A 279 -7.19 14.60 -16.04
N ILE A 280 -7.26 13.28 -15.85
CA ILE A 280 -8.03 12.36 -16.71
C ILE A 280 -9.54 12.57 -16.55
N CYS A 281 -10.04 12.73 -15.31
CA CYS A 281 -11.47 13.02 -15.07
C CYS A 281 -11.87 14.36 -15.70
N MET A 282 -11.02 15.37 -15.57
CA MET A 282 -11.30 16.71 -16.08
C MET A 282 -11.26 16.75 -17.62
N THR A 283 -10.33 16.01 -18.24
CA THR A 283 -10.29 15.90 -19.71
C THR A 283 -11.46 15.11 -20.26
N ILE A 284 -11.85 13.99 -19.64
CA ILE A 284 -12.99 13.19 -20.12
C ILE A 284 -14.32 13.91 -19.87
N GLY A 285 -14.50 14.52 -18.69
CA GLY A 285 -15.69 15.31 -18.36
C GLY A 285 -15.86 16.58 -19.18
N ALA A 286 -14.77 17.13 -19.74
CA ALA A 286 -14.83 18.27 -20.65
C ALA A 286 -15.16 17.88 -22.10
N THR A 287 -15.01 16.59 -22.45
CA THR A 287 -15.23 16.08 -23.81
C THR A 287 -16.57 15.37 -24.02
N LEU A 288 -17.25 14.99 -22.93
CA LEU A 288 -18.59 14.40 -22.90
C LEU A 288 -19.65 15.48 -22.64
#